data_AF-A0A846Q776-F1
#
_entry.id   AF-A0A846Q776-F1
#
_cell.length_a   1.000
_cell.length_b   1.000
_cell.length_c   1.000
_cell.angle_alpha   90.00
_cell.angle_beta   90.00
_cell.angle_gamma   90.00
#
_symmetry.space_group_name_H-M   'P 1'
#
loop_
_entity.id
_entity.type
_entity.pdbx_description
1 polymer ?
#
loop_
_entity_poly.entity_id
_entity_poly.type
_entity_poly.pdbx_seq_one_letter_code
_entity_poly.pdbx_strand_id
1 'polypeptide(L)'
;SPELAVVKLARNASLIVVDRGYLKTQRQWRQYVAENVKVPLIQVESDVVVPVEEASSKEEFSAATFRPKILRKLDRYLVSMKKGRP
;
A
#
# COMPACT_ATOMS: atom_id res chain seq x y z
N SER A 1 20.31 1.55 5.72
CA SER A 1 19.09 1.90 4.98
C SER A 1 18.03 0.82 5.19
N PRO A 2 16.73 1.15 5.28
CA PRO A 2 15.67 0.20 5.64
C PRO A 2 15.63 -1.06 4.75
N GLU A 3 15.79 -0.91 3.44
CA GLU A 3 15.77 -1.97 2.45
C GLU A 3 16.84 -3.05 2.70
N LEU A 4 18.05 -2.65 3.12
CA LEU A 4 19.12 -3.59 3.47
C LEU A 4 18.79 -4.40 4.73
N ALA A 5 18.17 -3.75 5.72
CA ALA A 5 17.77 -4.40 6.96
C ALA A 5 16.66 -5.43 6.71
N VAL A 6 15.67 -5.07 5.89
CA VAL A 6 14.58 -5.99 5.52
C VAL A 6 15.12 -7.21 4.77
N VAL A 7 16.02 -7.05 3.80
CA VAL A 7 16.63 -8.19 3.08
C VAL A 7 17.34 -9.16 4.02
N LYS A 8 18.04 -8.64 5.04
CA LYS A 8 18.71 -9.48 6.05
C LYS A 8 17.70 -10.26 6.89
N LEU A 9 16.65 -9.60 7.37
CA LEU A 9 15.61 -10.21 8.21
C LEU A 9 14.76 -11.22 7.43
N ALA A 10 14.52 -10.97 6.14
CA ALA A 10 13.70 -11.81 5.27
C ALA A 10 14.21 -13.24 5.11
N ARG A 11 15.50 -13.52 5.40
CA ARG A 11 16.09 -14.86 5.34
C ARG A 11 15.38 -15.89 6.23
N ASN A 12 14.80 -15.43 7.34
CA ASN A 12 14.10 -16.26 8.31
C ASN A 12 12.59 -15.94 8.36
N ALA A 13 12.08 -15.15 7.42
CA ALA A 13 10.66 -14.82 7.32
C ALA A 13 9.95 -15.78 6.35
N SER A 14 8.63 -15.91 6.47
CA SER A 14 7.80 -16.59 5.48
C SER A 14 7.12 -15.62 4.51
N LEU A 15 6.94 -14.36 4.91
CA LEU A 15 6.20 -13.32 4.20
C LEU A 15 6.67 -11.95 4.67
N ILE A 16 6.70 -10.97 3.77
CA ILE A 16 6.90 -9.56 4.08
C ILE A 16 5.60 -8.82 3.77
N VAL A 17 5.08 -8.06 4.73
CA VAL A 17 3.93 -7.17 4.53
C VAL A 17 4.36 -5.76 4.83
N VAL A 18 4.01 -4.83 3.94
CA VAL A 18 4.35 -3.41 4.05
C VAL A 18 3.11 -2.56 3.75
N ASP A 19 3.00 -1.38 4.38
CA ASP A 19 2.07 -0.31 3.96
C ASP A 19 2.41 0.18 2.53
N ARG A 20 1.86 1.28 2.02
CA ARG A 20 2.30 1.86 0.74
C ARG A 20 2.99 3.20 0.94
N GLY A 21 4.22 3.29 0.44
CA GLY A 21 4.91 4.57 0.31
C GLY A 21 4.70 5.22 -1.06
N TYR A 22 4.19 6.44 -1.11
CA TYR A 22 3.93 7.13 -2.38
C TYR A 22 5.16 7.82 -2.96
N LEU A 23 6.15 8.16 -2.13
CA LEU A 23 7.34 8.90 -2.56
C LEU A 23 8.34 8.02 -3.30
N LYS A 24 9.14 8.64 -4.18
CA LYS A 24 10.14 7.97 -5.01
C LYS A 24 11.08 7.08 -4.19
N THR A 25 11.62 7.60 -3.09
CA THR A 25 12.55 6.87 -2.22
C THR A 25 11.92 5.62 -1.60
N GLN A 26 10.68 5.73 -1.10
CA GLN A 26 9.98 4.60 -0.51
C GLN A 26 9.72 3.51 -1.56
N ARG A 27 9.29 3.90 -2.77
CA ARG A 27 9.09 2.96 -3.90
C ARG A 27 10.38 2.25 -4.27
N GLN A 28 11.50 2.97 -4.32
CA GLN A 28 12.82 2.39 -4.61
C GLN A 28 13.23 1.36 -3.55
N TRP A 29 13.03 1.66 -2.26
CA TRP A 29 13.32 0.71 -1.19
C TRP A 29 12.52 -0.58 -1.33
N ARG A 30 11.22 -0.49 -1.64
CA ARG A 30 10.35 -1.66 -1.82
C ARG A 30 10.72 -2.49 -3.03
N GLN A 31 11.03 -1.83 -4.15
CA GLN A 31 11.51 -2.48 -5.36
C GLN A 31 12.80 -3.24 -5.08
N TYR A 32 13.76 -2.59 -4.41
CA TYR A 32 15.02 -3.22 -4.02
C TYR A 32 14.80 -4.47 -3.16
N VAL A 33 13.93 -4.38 -2.14
CA VAL A 33 13.62 -5.57 -1.31
C VAL A 33 13.00 -6.67 -2.18
N ALA A 34 11.98 -6.35 -2.99
CA ALA A 34 11.30 -7.33 -3.84
C ALA A 34 12.25 -8.07 -4.79
N GLU A 35 13.27 -7.39 -5.31
CA GLU A 35 14.29 -7.98 -6.18
C GLU A 35 15.33 -8.84 -5.44
N ASN A 36 15.47 -8.69 -4.12
CA ASN A 36 16.56 -9.27 -3.34
C ASN A 36 16.12 -10.30 -2.27
N VAL A 37 14.83 -10.63 -2.20
CA VAL A 37 14.28 -11.62 -1.25
C VAL A 37 13.70 -12.83 -1.98
N LYS A 38 13.64 -13.98 -1.28
CA LYS A 38 13.04 -15.22 -1.81
C LYS A 38 11.59 -15.45 -1.34
N VAL A 39 11.10 -14.59 -0.45
CA VAL A 39 9.78 -14.70 0.16
C VAL A 39 8.84 -13.69 -0.50
N PRO A 40 7.52 -13.94 -0.51
CA PRO A 40 6.57 -12.96 -1.04
C PRO A 40 6.68 -11.62 -0.29
N LEU A 41 6.58 -10.53 -1.04
CA LEU A 41 6.41 -9.18 -0.51
C LEU A 41 5.05 -8.67 -0.95
N ILE A 42 4.18 -8.40 0.02
CA ILE A 42 2.82 -7.92 -0.21
C ILE A 42 2.72 -6.48 0.27
N GLN A 43 2.30 -5.61 -0.63
CA GLN A 43 2.01 -4.22 -0.31
C GLN A 43 0.52 -4.06 -0.04
N VAL A 44 0.20 -3.39 1.07
CA VAL A 44 -1.17 -3.09 1.50
C VAL A 44 -1.33 -1.59 1.55
N GLU A 45 -2.44 -1.10 0.99
CA GLU A 45 -2.82 0.30 1.09
C GLU A 45 -3.44 0.57 2.47
N SER A 46 -2.71 1.27 3.34
CA SER A 46 -3.13 1.54 4.73
C SER A 46 -3.54 2.99 5.00
N ASP A 47 -3.08 3.92 4.17
CA ASP A 47 -3.15 5.36 4.48
C ASP A 47 -4.37 6.03 3.87
N VAL A 48 -5.04 5.37 2.92
CA VAL A 48 -6.23 5.88 2.24
C VAL A 48 -7.37 4.88 2.32
N VAL A 49 -8.61 5.40 2.34
CA VAL A 49 -9.82 4.58 2.42
C VAL A 49 -10.03 3.80 1.12
N VAL A 50 -10.00 4.48 -0.03
CA VAL A 50 -10.12 3.85 -1.34
C VAL A 50 -8.73 3.76 -1.96
N PRO A 51 -8.23 2.55 -2.31
CA PRO A 51 -6.91 2.40 -2.92
C PRO A 51 -6.73 3.24 -4.18
N VAL A 52 -5.53 3.78 -4.38
CA VAL A 52 -5.28 4.77 -5.45
C VAL A 52 -5.61 4.21 -6.83
N GLU A 53 -5.25 2.95 -7.11
CA GLU A 53 -5.57 2.25 -8.37
C GLU A 53 -7.07 2.06 -8.58
N GLU A 54 -7.84 1.93 -7.50
CA GLU A 54 -9.30 1.77 -7.53
C GLU A 54 -10.02 3.12 -7.58
N ALA A 55 -9.40 4.17 -7.05
CA ALA A 55 -9.96 5.50 -7.00
C ALA A 55 -10.02 6.16 -8.38
N SER A 56 -8.96 6.01 -9.19
CA SER A 56 -8.92 6.47 -10.59
C SER A 56 -7.76 5.84 -11.35
N SER A 57 -7.96 5.52 -12.64
CA SER A 57 -6.90 5.05 -13.54
C SER A 57 -5.96 6.16 -14.03
N LYS A 58 -6.23 7.42 -13.67
CA LYS A 58 -5.46 8.60 -14.07
C LYS A 58 -5.52 9.69 -13.00
N GLU A 59 -4.61 10.65 -13.11
CA GLU A 59 -4.68 11.90 -12.36
C GLU A 59 -5.99 12.64 -12.65
N GLU A 60 -6.59 13.18 -11.59
CA GLU A 60 -7.82 13.96 -11.66
C GLU A 60 -7.52 15.44 -11.52
N PHE A 61 -7.99 16.22 -12.49
CA PHE A 61 -7.73 17.65 -12.57
C PHE A 61 -8.41 18.45 -11.45
N SER A 62 -9.50 17.93 -10.87
CA SER A 62 -10.21 18.62 -9.80
C SER A 62 -10.91 17.66 -8.83
N ALA A 63 -11.23 18.18 -7.64
CA ALA A 63 -12.07 17.47 -6.68
C ALA A 63 -13.47 17.15 -7.25
N ALA A 64 -14.01 17.96 -8.16
CA ALA A 64 -15.31 17.73 -8.77
C ALA A 64 -15.32 16.49 -9.68
N THR A 65 -14.21 16.19 -10.36
CA THR A 65 -14.07 14.98 -11.19
C THR A 65 -13.67 13.75 -10.38
N PHE A 66 -12.92 13.93 -9.29
CA PHE A 66 -12.51 12.85 -8.40
C PHE A 66 -13.61 12.36 -7.45
N ARG A 67 -14.34 13.28 -6.79
CA ARG A 67 -15.32 12.96 -5.74
C ARG A 67 -16.36 11.93 -6.18
N PRO A 68 -17.00 12.01 -7.35
CA PRO A 68 -17.97 11.00 -7.78
C PRO A 68 -17.36 9.60 -7.95
N LYS A 69 -16.06 9.48 -8.24
CA LYS A 69 -15.38 8.18 -8.39
C LYS A 69 -15.19 7.50 -7.05
N ILE A 70 -14.62 8.21 -6.07
CA ILE A 70 -14.40 7.65 -4.73
C ILE A 70 -15.72 7.41 -3.98
N LEU A 71 -16.71 8.30 -4.10
CA LEU A 71 -17.99 8.14 -3.40
C LEU A 71 -18.72 6.87 -3.86
N ARG A 72 -18.65 6.53 -5.16
CA ARG A 72 -19.23 5.28 -5.69
C ARG A 72 -18.57 4.01 -5.14
N LYS A 73 -17.37 4.11 -4.57
CA LYS A 73 -16.63 2.98 -3.97
C LYS A 73 -16.69 3.02 -2.45
N LEU A 74 -17.13 4.12 -1.84
CA LEU A 74 -16.96 4.36 -0.41
C LEU A 74 -17.63 3.28 0.43
N ASP A 75 -18.84 2.83 0.09
CA ASP A 75 -19.56 1.77 0.81
C ASP A 75 -18.79 0.44 0.89
N ARG A 76 -17.94 0.16 -0.11
CA ARG A 76 -17.11 -1.05 -0.13
C ARG A 76 -15.91 -0.95 0.81
N TYR A 77 -15.35 0.24 0.98
CA TYR A 77 -14.05 0.42 1.64
C TYR A 77 -14.15 1.09 3.01
N LEU A 78 -15.08 2.01 3.19
CA LEU A 78 -15.34 2.67 4.47
C LEU A 78 -16.23 1.79 5.34
N VAL A 79 -15.63 0.76 5.89
CA VAL A 79 -16.30 -0.20 6.78
C VAL A 79 -15.91 0.06 8.23
N SER A 80 -16.79 -0.30 9.16
CA SER A 80 -16.48 -0.21 10.57
C SER A 80 -15.34 -1.14 10.95
N MET A 81 -14.37 -0.61 11.71
CA MET A 81 -13.29 -1.41 12.27
C MET A 81 -13.83 -2.27 13.41
N LYS A 82 -13.71 -3.59 13.28
CA LYS A 82 -13.91 -4.48 14.43
C LYS A 82 -12.79 -4.23 15.44
N LYS A 83 -13.12 -4.05 16.71
CA LYS A 83 -12.11 -3.94 17.77
C LYS A 83 -11.28 -5.23 17.78
N GLY A 84 -10.00 -5.11 17.45
CA GLY A 84 -9.02 -6.18 17.67
C GLY A 84 -8.77 -6.37 19.16
N ARG A 85 -8.35 -7.57 19.57
CA ARG A 85 -7.69 -7.72 20.87
C ARG A 85 -6.37 -6.91 20.82
N PRO A 86 -6.02 -6.18 21.90
CA PRO A 86 -4.79 -5.40 21.96
C PRO A 86 -3.55 -6.27 21.77
#